data_AF-A0A3G5T8W7-F1
#
_entry.id   AF-A0A3G5T8W7-F1
#
_cell.length_a   1.000
_cell.length_b   1.000
_cell.length_c   1.000
_cell.angle_alpha   90.00
_cell.angle_beta   90.00
_cell.angle_gamma   90.00
#
_symmetry.space_group_name_H-M   'P 1'
#
loop_
_entity.id
_entity.type
_entity.pdbx_description
1 polymer ?
#
loop_
_entity_poly.entity_id
_entity_poly.type
_entity_poly.pdbx_seq_one_letter_code
_entity_poly.pdbx_strand_id
1 'polypeptide(L)'
;MERFIGTTGKTEYKVGAAFRAIDVSTLLQTRLYHHFLASKDIDLEQVISWFFEEYLVEEFGASNFSFTPSSSGTSYLQRVRHLFAEMESVANQFTLFVKHGELDRDLLAMASEQLKYKEIPSLLDGKYVYPSEGEEIAGILHLLFSDQSTLNYINENLKADSAARLLLENQVAFADFNDYQKPSVDHLIKLGVLENTGTRVQLVNVEQFLILKALFTTQAASYYHLSDAGRAAADAMVAKGWATRRSSLLTDAEGKYFNYFLNGVDFSNGPELRNKYLHGSQANDDGEDAHFHTYITALRLTVALVIKINDDFCLSANEKARSEDPDP
;
A
#
# COMPACT_ATOMS: atom_id res chain seq x y z
N MET A 1 -17.26 -6.88 0.53
CA MET A 1 -17.06 -5.42 0.34
C MET A 1 -17.96 -4.69 1.35
N GLU A 2 -17.50 -3.65 2.05
CA GLU A 2 -18.40 -2.95 2.97
C GLU A 2 -19.53 -2.22 2.22
N ARG A 3 -20.77 -2.40 2.68
CA ARG A 3 -21.92 -1.64 2.18
C ARG A 3 -21.82 -0.21 2.71
N PHE A 4 -21.47 0.74 1.84
CA PHE A 4 -21.60 2.16 2.15
C PHE A 4 -23.09 2.52 2.20
N ILE A 5 -23.60 2.80 3.39
CA ILE A 5 -24.96 3.36 3.56
C ILE A 5 -24.85 4.86 3.30
N GLY A 6 -25.18 5.29 2.08
CA GLY A 6 -25.23 6.70 1.66
C GLY A 6 -24.68 6.95 0.25
N THR A 7 -25.09 8.04 -0.38
CA THR A 7 -24.47 8.54 -1.62
C THR A 7 -23.17 9.27 -1.27
N THR A 8 -22.02 8.63 -1.47
CA THR A 8 -20.72 9.30 -1.34
C THR A 8 -20.50 10.25 -2.52
N GLY A 9 -19.99 11.45 -2.27
CA GLY A 9 -19.61 12.40 -3.31
C GLY A 9 -18.55 11.82 -4.26
N LYS A 10 -18.54 12.25 -5.54
CA LYS A 10 -17.58 11.74 -6.55
C LYS A 10 -16.12 11.94 -6.16
N THR A 11 -15.83 12.93 -5.32
CA THR A 11 -14.50 13.30 -4.82
C THR A 11 -14.27 12.91 -3.37
N GLU A 12 -15.12 12.08 -2.77
CA GLU A 12 -14.94 11.66 -1.38
C GLU A 12 -14.03 10.44 -1.31
N TYR A 13 -13.09 10.48 -0.36
CA TYR A 13 -12.37 9.29 0.05
C TYR A 13 -13.35 8.31 0.71
N LYS A 14 -13.30 7.05 0.28
CA LYS A 14 -14.22 6.01 0.75
C LYS A 14 -13.87 5.59 2.17
N VAL A 15 -14.69 6.00 3.13
CA VAL A 15 -14.53 5.69 4.56
C VAL A 15 -15.65 4.78 5.04
N GLY A 16 -15.32 3.51 5.31
CA GLY A 16 -16.23 2.49 5.83
C GLY A 16 -15.95 2.14 7.30
N ALA A 17 -16.66 1.14 7.85
CA ALA A 17 -16.45 0.70 9.23
C ALA A 17 -15.11 -0.01 9.41
N ALA A 18 -14.67 -0.81 8.44
CA ALA A 18 -13.37 -1.48 8.40
C ALA A 18 -12.24 -0.46 8.32
N PHE A 19 -12.40 0.58 7.48
CA PHE A 19 -11.46 1.70 7.46
C PHE A 19 -11.35 2.34 8.84
N ARG A 20 -12.48 2.70 9.47
CA ARG A 20 -12.48 3.33 10.80
C ARG A 20 -11.84 2.43 11.87
N ALA A 21 -12.11 1.13 11.83
CA ALA A 21 -11.53 0.16 12.75
C ALA A 21 -10.00 0.09 12.61
N ILE A 22 -9.49 0.00 11.38
CA ILE A 22 -8.05 -0.02 11.09
C ILE A 22 -7.40 1.32 11.46
N ASP A 23 -8.04 2.44 11.12
CA ASP A 23 -7.52 3.77 11.42
C ASP A 23 -7.38 3.99 12.94
N VAL A 24 -8.40 3.66 13.72
CA VAL A 24 -8.35 3.71 15.19
C VAL A 24 -7.27 2.75 15.74
N SER A 25 -7.21 1.53 15.23
CA SER A 25 -6.25 0.52 15.70
C SER A 25 -4.81 0.95 15.47
N THR A 26 -4.47 1.40 14.27
CA THR A 26 -3.11 1.84 13.90
C THR A 26 -2.70 3.12 14.62
N LEU A 27 -3.63 4.05 14.85
CA LEU A 27 -3.37 5.24 15.65
C LEU A 27 -3.09 4.88 17.12
N LEU A 28 -3.87 3.96 17.70
CA LEU A 28 -3.65 3.47 19.05
C LEU A 28 -2.30 2.75 19.18
N GLN A 29 -1.94 1.89 18.22
CA GLN A 29 -0.64 1.23 18.18
C GLN A 29 0.51 2.24 18.15
N THR A 30 0.41 3.27 17.31
CA THR A 30 1.42 4.35 17.23
C THR A 30 1.54 5.09 18.55
N ARG A 31 0.41 5.44 19.18
CA ARG A 31 0.38 6.11 20.49
C ARG A 31 1.01 5.25 21.59
N LEU A 32 0.66 3.96 21.63
CA LEU A 32 1.21 3.01 22.62
C LEU A 32 2.71 2.84 22.43
N TYR A 33 3.18 2.73 21.19
CA TYR A 33 4.61 2.58 20.90
C TYR A 33 5.39 3.84 21.24
N HIS A 34 4.88 5.03 20.88
CA HIS A 34 5.44 6.31 21.28
C HIS A 34 5.55 6.41 22.82
N HIS A 35 4.50 6.03 23.55
CA HIS A 35 4.55 6.05 25.02
C HIS A 35 5.51 5.00 25.61
N PHE A 36 5.58 3.81 25.02
CA PHE A 36 6.50 2.76 25.43
C PHE A 36 7.95 3.22 25.29
N LEU A 37 8.34 3.79 24.15
CA LEU A 37 9.68 4.35 23.95
C LEU A 37 9.97 5.49 24.91
N ALA A 38 9.01 6.40 25.12
CA ALA A 38 9.17 7.48 26.09
C ALA A 38 9.39 6.96 27.52
N SER A 39 8.78 5.83 27.91
CA SER A 39 9.03 5.17 29.21
C SER A 39 10.45 4.57 29.35
N LYS A 40 11.19 4.53 28.25
CA LYS A 40 12.60 4.11 28.16
C LYS A 40 13.53 5.28 27.83
N ASP A 41 13.05 6.51 27.97
CA ASP A 41 13.79 7.74 27.64
C ASP A 41 14.21 7.82 26.16
N ILE A 42 13.44 7.19 25.26
CA ILE A 42 13.64 7.21 23.80
C ILE A 42 12.52 8.01 23.14
N ASP A 43 12.88 9.05 22.37
CA ASP A 43 11.93 9.74 21.50
C ASP A 43 11.80 9.00 20.15
N LEU A 44 10.56 8.78 19.70
CA LEU A 44 10.30 8.16 18.42
C LEU A 44 10.83 9.01 17.24
N GLU A 45 10.83 10.34 17.34
CA GLU A 45 11.45 11.20 16.32
C GLU A 45 12.98 10.96 16.25
N GLN A 46 13.62 10.65 17.37
CA GLN A 46 15.05 10.32 17.40
C GLN A 46 15.34 8.96 16.75
N VAL A 47 14.43 7.99 16.90
CA VAL A 47 14.54 6.70 16.18
C VAL A 47 14.40 6.90 14.66
N ILE A 48 13.54 7.82 14.23
CA ILE A 48 13.40 8.17 12.81
C ILE A 48 14.67 8.87 12.30
N SER A 49 15.25 9.79 13.07
CA SER A 49 16.54 10.42 12.74
C SER A 49 17.66 9.40 12.58
N TRP A 50 17.79 8.50 13.56
CA TRP A 50 18.74 7.39 13.51
C TRP A 50 18.58 6.52 12.25
N PHE A 51 17.33 6.23 11.85
CA PHE A 51 17.07 5.46 10.63
C PHE A 51 17.69 6.13 9.39
N PHE A 52 17.46 7.43 9.21
CA PHE A 52 17.95 8.16 8.03
C PHE A 52 19.45 8.45 8.07
N GLU A 53 20.01 8.76 9.24
CA GLU A 53 21.38 9.27 9.36
C GLU A 53 22.43 8.18 9.60
N GLU A 54 22.04 7.09 10.27
CA GLU A 54 22.96 6.01 10.64
C GLU A 54 22.60 4.71 9.90
N TYR A 55 21.39 4.20 10.10
CA TYR A 55 21.00 2.88 9.59
C TYR A 55 21.10 2.77 8.05
N LEU A 56 20.60 3.77 7.30
CA LEU A 56 20.71 3.77 5.84
C LEU A 56 22.17 3.77 5.34
N VAL A 57 23.06 4.42 6.07
CA VAL A 57 24.48 4.48 5.74
C VAL A 57 25.16 3.15 6.04
N GLU A 58 24.92 2.61 7.24
CA GLU A 58 25.56 1.38 7.72
C GLU A 58 25.12 0.15 6.92
N GLU A 59 23.82 0.03 6.63
CA GLU A 59 23.29 -1.17 5.97
C GLU A 59 23.32 -1.10 4.44
N PHE A 60 23.19 0.10 3.86
CA PHE A 60 23.05 0.26 2.40
C PHE A 60 24.09 1.19 1.76
N GLY A 61 24.97 1.81 2.54
CA GLY A 61 25.91 2.82 2.05
C GLY A 61 25.22 4.10 1.54
N ALA A 62 23.94 4.30 1.87
CA ALA A 62 23.12 5.40 1.38
C ALA A 62 23.35 6.66 2.24
N SER A 63 24.38 7.42 1.89
CA SER A 63 24.82 8.61 2.64
C SER A 63 23.98 9.88 2.40
N ASN A 64 24.22 10.89 3.25
CA ASN A 64 23.71 12.26 3.17
C ASN A 64 22.22 12.48 3.50
N PHE A 65 21.45 11.43 3.77
CA PHE A 65 20.11 11.57 4.33
C PHE A 65 20.15 12.26 5.69
N SER A 66 19.07 12.97 6.02
CA SER A 66 18.93 13.63 7.33
C SER A 66 17.47 13.82 7.70
N PHE A 67 17.17 13.67 8.99
CA PHE A 67 15.88 13.96 9.58
C PHE A 67 16.12 14.60 10.95
N THR A 68 15.66 15.83 11.13
CA THR A 68 15.90 16.59 12.37
C THR A 68 14.73 16.38 13.34
N PRO A 69 14.92 15.78 14.52
CA PRO A 69 13.85 15.69 15.52
C PRO A 69 13.42 17.06 16.05
N SER A 70 12.16 17.17 16.46
CA SER A 70 11.66 18.34 17.19
C SER A 70 12.37 18.50 18.54
N SER A 71 12.70 19.74 18.92
CA SER A 71 13.36 20.01 20.21
C SER A 71 12.50 19.62 21.41
N SER A 72 13.15 19.08 22.45
CA SER A 72 12.53 18.78 23.74
C SER A 72 11.89 20.04 24.36
N GLY A 73 10.61 19.95 24.75
CA GLY A 73 9.88 21.07 25.39
C GLY A 73 9.13 22.00 24.43
N THR A 74 9.09 21.68 23.13
CA THR A 74 8.21 22.37 22.16
C THR A 74 6.75 21.90 22.31
N SER A 75 5.79 22.78 21.98
CA SER A 75 4.37 22.41 22.02
C SER A 75 4.01 21.44 20.89
N TYR A 76 2.93 20.66 21.03
CA TYR A 76 2.55 19.74 19.95
C TYR A 76 2.22 20.49 18.65
N LEU A 77 1.72 21.72 18.71
CA LEU A 77 1.53 22.56 17.52
C LEU A 77 2.85 22.75 16.74
N GLN A 78 3.94 23.05 17.45
CA GLN A 78 5.26 23.23 16.84
C GLN A 78 5.81 21.90 16.32
N ARG A 79 5.68 20.82 17.10
CA ARG A 79 6.11 19.47 16.69
C ARG A 79 5.41 18.99 15.43
N VAL A 80 4.10 19.22 15.31
CA VAL A 80 3.34 18.84 14.10
C VAL A 80 3.85 19.59 12.87
N ARG A 81 4.04 20.91 12.98
CA ARG A 81 4.57 21.72 11.86
C ARG A 81 5.95 21.25 11.43
N HIS A 82 6.82 20.98 12.40
CA HIS A 82 8.17 20.49 12.18
C HIS A 82 8.17 19.11 11.52
N LEU A 83 7.43 18.16 12.09
CA LEU A 83 7.35 16.79 11.60
C LEU A 83 6.78 16.69 10.18
N PHE A 84 5.80 17.52 9.82
CA PHE A 84 5.33 17.57 8.42
C PHE A 84 6.38 18.10 7.45
N ALA A 85 7.18 19.10 7.85
CA ALA A 85 8.27 19.59 7.04
C ALA A 85 9.37 18.53 6.86
N GLU A 86 9.76 17.85 7.95
CA GLU A 86 10.77 16.80 7.91
C GLU A 86 10.32 15.55 7.13
N MET A 87 9.06 15.15 7.25
CA MET A 87 8.49 14.05 6.45
C MET A 87 8.53 14.36 4.95
N GLU A 88 8.22 15.59 4.54
CA GLU A 88 8.34 16.02 3.15
C GLU A 88 9.81 16.10 2.70
N SER A 89 10.69 16.58 3.58
CA SER A 89 12.13 16.62 3.34
C SER A 89 12.68 15.22 3.03
N VAL A 90 12.45 14.22 3.87
CA VAL A 90 12.99 12.87 3.65
C VAL A 90 12.40 12.17 2.43
N ALA A 91 11.13 12.43 2.09
CA ALA A 91 10.54 11.93 0.85
C ALA A 91 11.17 12.54 -0.41
N ASN A 92 11.52 13.83 -0.38
CA ASN A 92 12.27 14.50 -1.45
C ASN A 92 13.71 13.99 -1.52
N GLN A 93 14.38 13.81 -0.38
CA GLN A 93 15.71 13.21 -0.32
C GLN A 93 15.72 11.83 -0.96
N PHE A 94 14.77 10.97 -0.60
CA PHE A 94 14.62 9.65 -1.21
C PHE A 94 14.35 9.74 -2.72
N THR A 95 13.46 10.64 -3.15
CA THR A 95 13.16 10.85 -4.57
C THR A 95 14.40 11.20 -5.39
N LEU A 96 15.25 12.09 -4.89
CA LEU A 96 16.49 12.47 -5.57
C LEU A 96 17.51 11.33 -5.55
N PHE A 97 17.63 10.63 -4.43
CA PHE A 97 18.50 9.47 -4.32
C PHE A 97 18.13 8.39 -5.36
N VAL A 98 16.85 8.07 -5.54
CA VAL A 98 16.40 7.11 -6.56
C VAL A 98 16.73 7.60 -7.98
N LYS A 99 16.60 8.90 -8.25
CA LYS A 99 16.85 9.48 -9.59
C LYS A 99 18.33 9.55 -9.96
N HIS A 100 19.21 9.81 -8.98
CA HIS A 100 20.61 10.11 -9.23
C HIS A 100 21.58 9.03 -8.73
N GLY A 101 21.11 8.08 -7.92
CA GLY A 101 21.93 7.04 -7.29
C GLY A 101 22.71 7.52 -6.07
N GLU A 102 22.80 8.83 -5.89
CA GLU A 102 23.41 9.50 -4.74
C GLU A 102 22.57 10.72 -4.34
N LEU A 103 22.71 11.14 -3.09
CA LEU A 103 22.02 12.32 -2.59
C LEU A 103 22.98 13.52 -2.59
N ASP A 104 22.82 14.37 -3.60
CA ASP A 104 23.48 15.68 -3.67
C ASP A 104 22.61 16.75 -3.00
N ARG A 105 23.13 17.38 -1.94
CA ARG A 105 22.43 18.42 -1.18
C ARG A 105 22.27 19.72 -1.94
N ASP A 106 23.12 19.98 -2.93
CA ASP A 106 22.99 21.17 -3.76
C ASP A 106 21.79 21.04 -4.71
N LEU A 107 21.52 19.83 -5.23
CA LEU A 107 20.33 19.54 -6.02
C LEU A 107 19.04 19.62 -5.18
N LEU A 108 19.08 19.18 -3.91
CA LEU A 108 17.95 19.34 -2.97
C LEU A 108 17.53 20.80 -2.81
N ALA A 109 18.49 21.71 -2.67
CA ALA A 109 18.22 23.13 -2.48
C ALA A 109 17.60 23.80 -3.74
N MET A 110 17.78 23.20 -4.91
CA MET A 110 17.23 23.68 -6.19
C MET A 110 15.85 23.08 -6.52
N ALA A 111 15.45 22.01 -5.84
CA ALA A 111 14.17 21.35 -6.07
C ALA A 111 13.01 22.21 -5.53
N SER A 112 12.25 22.83 -6.45
CA SER A 112 11.07 23.65 -6.13
C SER A 112 9.75 22.91 -6.33
N GLU A 113 9.78 21.65 -6.77
CA GLU A 113 8.56 20.89 -7.05
C GLU A 113 7.89 20.45 -5.75
N GLN A 114 6.57 20.64 -5.69
CA GLN A 114 5.78 20.18 -4.57
C GLN A 114 5.74 18.65 -4.55
N LEU A 115 6.07 18.05 -3.41
CA LEU A 115 6.08 16.60 -3.27
C LEU A 115 4.68 16.03 -3.53
N LYS A 116 4.63 15.03 -4.40
CA LYS A 116 3.44 14.21 -4.62
C LYS A 116 3.72 12.79 -4.16
N TYR A 117 3.12 12.40 -3.03
CA TYR A 117 3.35 11.07 -2.43
C TYR A 117 3.09 9.90 -3.39
N LYS A 118 2.14 10.04 -4.33
CA LYS A 118 1.84 9.04 -5.36
C LYS A 118 2.95 8.87 -6.41
N GLU A 119 3.79 9.89 -6.60
CA GLU A 119 4.81 9.93 -7.65
C GLU A 119 6.22 9.72 -7.09
N ILE A 120 6.37 9.45 -5.79
CA ILE A 120 7.67 9.10 -5.21
C ILE A 120 8.17 7.84 -5.92
N PRO A 121 9.32 7.88 -6.61
CA PRO A 121 9.84 6.74 -7.35
C PRO A 121 10.37 5.67 -6.38
N SER A 122 10.45 4.44 -6.87
CA SER A 122 11.05 3.31 -6.15
C SER A 122 12.41 2.95 -6.77
N LEU A 123 13.32 2.42 -5.96
CA LEU A 123 14.60 1.84 -6.38
C LEU A 123 14.41 0.62 -7.30
N LEU A 124 13.24 -0.01 -7.22
CA LEU A 124 12.87 -1.20 -7.96
C LEU A 124 11.97 -0.85 -9.16
N ASP A 125 12.34 -1.32 -10.34
CA ASP A 125 11.49 -1.20 -11.52
C ASP A 125 10.33 -2.20 -11.47
N GLY A 126 9.13 -1.74 -11.79
CA GLY A 126 7.92 -2.57 -11.76
C GLY A 126 7.57 -3.12 -10.38
N LYS A 127 7.91 -2.42 -9.29
CA LYS A 127 7.68 -2.85 -7.89
C LYS A 127 6.29 -3.39 -7.63
N TYR A 128 5.26 -2.74 -8.15
CA TYR A 128 3.87 -3.15 -7.91
C TYR A 128 3.18 -3.59 -9.19
N VAL A 129 2.45 -4.70 -9.08
CA VAL A 129 1.55 -5.25 -10.10
C VAL A 129 0.14 -4.72 -9.84
N TYR A 130 -0.51 -4.19 -10.88
CA TYR A 130 -1.88 -3.69 -10.87
C TYR A 130 -2.72 -4.42 -11.91
N PRO A 131 -4.05 -4.54 -11.71
CA PRO A 131 -4.94 -4.97 -12.79
C PRO A 131 -4.87 -3.95 -13.94
N SER A 132 -4.84 -4.43 -15.17
CA SER A 132 -5.02 -3.57 -16.35
C SER A 132 -6.44 -3.00 -16.40
N GLU A 133 -6.65 -1.94 -17.18
CA GLU A 133 -7.98 -1.32 -17.37
C GLU A 133 -8.96 -2.16 -18.21
N GLY A 134 -8.63 -3.40 -18.54
CA GLY A 134 -9.43 -4.29 -19.39
C GLY A 134 -10.59 -4.97 -18.63
N GLU A 135 -11.72 -5.15 -19.31
CA GLU A 135 -12.90 -5.83 -18.74
C GLU A 135 -12.62 -7.29 -18.36
N GLU A 136 -11.66 -7.97 -19.03
CA GLU A 136 -11.36 -9.38 -18.78
C GLU A 136 -10.83 -9.62 -17.36
N ILE A 137 -9.81 -8.86 -16.93
CA ILE A 137 -9.29 -8.99 -15.55
C ILE A 137 -10.32 -8.56 -14.51
N ALA A 138 -11.08 -7.48 -14.79
CA ALA A 138 -12.16 -7.05 -13.91
C ALA A 138 -13.23 -8.15 -13.74
N GLY A 139 -13.58 -8.84 -14.83
CA GLY A 139 -14.50 -9.99 -14.84
C GLY A 139 -13.96 -11.17 -14.03
N ILE A 140 -12.68 -11.54 -14.21
CA ILE A 140 -12.03 -12.60 -13.43
C ILE A 140 -12.09 -12.29 -11.93
N LEU A 141 -11.67 -11.08 -11.53
CA LEU A 141 -11.64 -10.67 -10.13
C LEU A 141 -13.05 -10.66 -9.52
N HIS A 142 -14.04 -10.15 -10.28
CA HIS A 142 -15.43 -10.15 -9.85
C HIS A 142 -15.95 -11.58 -9.65
N LEU A 143 -15.80 -12.46 -10.63
CA LEU A 143 -16.30 -13.83 -10.57
C LEU A 143 -15.71 -14.62 -9.41
N LEU A 144 -14.41 -14.46 -9.15
CA LEU A 144 -13.69 -15.21 -8.11
C LEU A 144 -13.93 -14.68 -6.70
N PHE A 145 -13.89 -13.36 -6.51
CA PHE A 145 -13.75 -12.77 -5.17
C PHE A 145 -14.91 -11.88 -4.73
N SER A 146 -15.77 -11.44 -5.65
CA SER A 146 -16.93 -10.61 -5.29
C SER A 146 -17.95 -11.42 -4.50
N ASP A 147 -18.46 -10.82 -3.43
CA ASP A 147 -19.62 -11.34 -2.68
C ASP A 147 -20.93 -11.22 -3.49
N GLN A 148 -20.92 -10.45 -4.58
CA GLN A 148 -22.03 -10.33 -5.54
C GLN A 148 -21.88 -11.29 -6.74
N SER A 149 -20.84 -12.12 -6.77
CA SER A 149 -20.66 -13.13 -7.82
C SER A 149 -21.74 -14.19 -7.71
N THR A 150 -22.33 -14.61 -8.82
CA THR A 150 -23.28 -15.73 -8.82
C THR A 150 -22.60 -17.07 -8.54
N LEU A 151 -21.27 -17.15 -8.61
CA LEU A 151 -20.52 -18.40 -8.43
C LEU A 151 -20.26 -18.76 -6.96
N ASN A 152 -20.61 -17.90 -6.00
CA ASN A 152 -20.38 -18.15 -4.57
C ASN A 152 -21.50 -18.96 -3.88
N TYR A 153 -22.62 -19.20 -4.57
CA TYR A 153 -23.76 -19.98 -4.08
C TYR A 153 -24.25 -20.94 -5.18
N ILE A 154 -24.12 -22.24 -4.95
CA ILE A 154 -24.68 -23.28 -5.84
C ILE A 154 -25.98 -23.81 -5.24
N ASN A 155 -25.94 -24.18 -3.96
CA ASN A 155 -27.08 -24.62 -3.16
C ASN A 155 -26.76 -24.45 -1.66
N GLU A 156 -27.69 -24.83 -0.76
CA GLU A 156 -27.52 -24.66 0.69
C GLU A 156 -26.28 -25.34 1.28
N ASN A 157 -25.80 -26.43 0.68
CA ASN A 157 -24.62 -27.18 1.12
C ASN A 157 -23.33 -26.69 0.45
N LEU A 158 -23.44 -25.99 -0.68
CA LEU A 158 -22.32 -25.50 -1.49
C LEU A 158 -22.43 -23.99 -1.66
N LYS A 159 -22.06 -23.26 -0.61
CA LYS A 159 -22.01 -21.78 -0.59
C LYS A 159 -20.86 -21.26 0.27
N ALA A 160 -20.31 -20.12 -0.10
CA ALA A 160 -19.29 -19.40 0.65
C ALA A 160 -19.36 -17.89 0.37
N ASP A 161 -18.51 -17.10 1.01
CA ASP A 161 -18.45 -15.65 0.79
C ASP A 161 -17.94 -15.28 -0.62
N SER A 162 -17.19 -16.18 -1.26
CA SER A 162 -16.65 -16.02 -2.61
C SER A 162 -16.54 -17.35 -3.35
N ALA A 163 -16.51 -17.30 -4.67
CA ALA A 163 -16.36 -18.50 -5.50
C ALA A 163 -15.00 -19.18 -5.27
N ALA A 164 -13.94 -18.39 -5.11
CA ALA A 164 -12.63 -18.90 -4.75
C ALA A 164 -12.67 -19.71 -3.44
N ARG A 165 -13.34 -19.19 -2.40
CA ARG A 165 -13.47 -19.87 -1.12
C ARG A 165 -14.29 -21.15 -1.25
N LEU A 166 -15.40 -21.09 -1.98
CA LEU A 166 -16.25 -22.25 -2.26
C LEU A 166 -15.45 -23.41 -2.89
N LEU A 167 -14.66 -23.11 -3.92
CA LEU A 167 -13.84 -24.08 -4.65
C LEU A 167 -12.66 -24.64 -3.84
N LEU A 168 -12.11 -23.86 -2.90
CA LEU A 168 -11.01 -24.29 -2.04
C LEU A 168 -11.49 -25.17 -0.87
N GLU A 169 -12.66 -24.87 -0.32
CA GLU A 169 -13.21 -25.57 0.85
C GLU A 169 -14.01 -26.83 0.47
N ASN A 170 -14.45 -26.95 -0.79
CA ASN A 170 -15.34 -28.03 -1.23
C ASN A 170 -14.84 -28.69 -2.52
N GLN A 171 -15.18 -29.97 -2.70
CA GLN A 171 -15.06 -30.62 -3.99
C GLN A 171 -16.32 -30.34 -4.82
N VAL A 172 -16.21 -29.43 -5.78
CA VAL A 172 -17.33 -29.03 -6.66
C VAL A 172 -17.08 -29.58 -8.06
N ALA A 173 -17.93 -30.49 -8.52
CA ALA A 173 -17.92 -30.98 -9.89
C ALA A 173 -18.53 -29.94 -10.84
N PHE A 174 -18.13 -29.96 -12.12
CA PHE A 174 -18.72 -29.05 -13.11
C PHE A 174 -20.24 -29.22 -13.25
N ALA A 175 -20.74 -30.44 -13.05
CA ALA A 175 -22.17 -30.75 -13.10
C ALA A 175 -22.97 -30.18 -11.92
N ASP A 176 -22.31 -29.83 -10.81
CA ASP A 176 -22.98 -29.26 -9.63
C ASP A 176 -23.42 -27.82 -9.87
N PHE A 177 -22.74 -27.10 -10.77
CA PHE A 177 -23.12 -25.74 -11.14
C PHE A 177 -24.47 -25.71 -11.87
N ASN A 178 -25.26 -24.70 -11.57
CA ASN A 178 -26.51 -24.44 -12.29
C ASN A 178 -26.22 -23.99 -13.73
N ASP A 179 -27.16 -24.21 -14.65
CA ASP A 179 -26.96 -23.91 -16.08
C ASP A 179 -26.61 -22.44 -16.34
N TYR A 180 -27.10 -21.51 -15.52
CA TYR A 180 -26.76 -20.09 -15.63
C TYR A 180 -25.35 -19.74 -15.10
N GLN A 181 -24.72 -20.62 -14.30
CA GLN A 181 -23.36 -20.44 -13.75
C GLN A 181 -22.30 -21.03 -14.68
N LYS A 182 -22.62 -22.12 -15.39
CA LYS A 182 -21.69 -22.85 -16.28
C LYS A 182 -20.97 -21.95 -17.29
N PRO A 183 -21.61 -20.97 -17.98
CA PRO A 183 -20.91 -20.09 -18.90
C PRO A 183 -19.78 -19.28 -18.25
N SER A 184 -19.97 -18.82 -17.01
CA SER A 184 -18.93 -18.09 -16.26
C SER A 184 -17.78 -19.02 -15.85
N VAL A 185 -18.08 -20.27 -15.48
CA VAL A 185 -17.06 -21.28 -15.16
C VAL A 185 -16.25 -21.64 -16.42
N ASP A 186 -16.93 -21.90 -17.53
CA ASP A 186 -16.29 -22.19 -18.82
C ASP A 186 -15.41 -21.03 -19.29
N HIS A 187 -15.85 -19.78 -19.07
CA HIS A 187 -15.05 -18.60 -19.36
C HIS A 187 -13.74 -18.58 -18.54
N LEU A 188 -13.80 -18.80 -17.23
CA LEU A 188 -12.61 -18.89 -16.38
C LEU A 188 -11.70 -20.06 -16.75
N ILE A 189 -12.27 -21.19 -17.19
CA ILE A 189 -11.50 -22.34 -17.69
C ILE A 189 -10.76 -21.98 -18.98
N LYS A 190 -11.46 -21.35 -19.92
CA LYS A 190 -10.87 -20.90 -21.19
C LYS A 190 -9.70 -19.93 -21.00
N LEU A 191 -9.79 -19.08 -19.97
CA LEU A 191 -8.72 -18.14 -19.62
C LEU A 191 -7.54 -18.80 -18.89
N GLY A 192 -7.69 -20.06 -18.48
CA GLY A 192 -6.68 -20.81 -17.72
C GLY A 192 -6.58 -20.37 -16.27
N VAL A 193 -7.64 -19.79 -15.71
CA VAL A 193 -7.75 -19.43 -14.29
C VAL A 193 -8.27 -20.63 -13.48
N LEU A 194 -9.26 -21.33 -14.05
CA LEU A 194 -9.79 -22.58 -13.53
C LEU A 194 -9.46 -23.73 -14.50
N GLU A 195 -9.55 -24.95 -14.00
CA GLU A 195 -9.59 -26.15 -14.81
C GLU A 195 -10.67 -27.11 -14.31
N ASN A 196 -11.19 -27.93 -15.23
CA ASN A 196 -12.02 -29.06 -14.89
C ASN A 196 -11.19 -30.34 -15.00
N THR A 197 -10.92 -30.97 -13.86
CA THR A 197 -10.15 -32.22 -13.76
C THR A 197 -10.97 -33.46 -14.12
N GLY A 198 -12.25 -33.29 -14.48
CA GLY A 198 -13.23 -34.37 -14.68
C GLY A 198 -13.96 -34.73 -13.39
N THR A 199 -13.30 -34.64 -12.23
CA THR A 199 -13.90 -34.89 -10.92
C THR A 199 -14.27 -33.60 -10.19
N ARG A 200 -13.49 -32.53 -10.37
CA ARG A 200 -13.76 -31.21 -9.79
C ARG A 200 -13.28 -30.05 -10.66
N VAL A 201 -13.90 -28.88 -10.44
CA VAL A 201 -13.39 -27.59 -10.89
C VAL A 201 -12.44 -27.04 -9.83
N GLN A 202 -11.25 -26.58 -10.23
CA GLN A 202 -10.24 -26.06 -9.30
C GLN A 202 -9.41 -24.93 -9.93
N LEU A 203 -8.68 -24.19 -9.11
CA LEU A 203 -7.70 -23.18 -9.56
C LEU A 203 -6.49 -23.87 -10.21
N VAL A 204 -6.04 -23.35 -11.35
CA VAL A 204 -4.92 -23.94 -12.11
C VAL A 204 -3.58 -23.67 -11.43
N ASN A 205 -3.36 -22.44 -10.96
CA ASN A 205 -2.07 -21.99 -10.47
C ASN A 205 -2.25 -21.18 -9.15
N VAL A 206 -1.62 -21.68 -8.08
CA VAL A 206 -1.67 -21.05 -6.74
C VAL A 206 -1.05 -19.66 -6.73
N GLU A 207 0.06 -19.45 -7.44
CA GLU A 207 0.74 -18.16 -7.49
C GLU A 207 -0.10 -17.10 -8.21
N GLN A 208 -0.68 -17.46 -9.37
CA GLN A 208 -1.63 -16.60 -10.07
C GLN A 208 -2.82 -16.26 -9.16
N PHE A 209 -3.35 -17.25 -8.43
CA PHE A 209 -4.44 -17.03 -7.50
C PHE A 209 -4.07 -16.03 -6.39
N LEU A 210 -2.87 -16.15 -5.80
CA LEU A 210 -2.40 -15.22 -4.76
C LEU A 210 -2.28 -13.79 -5.29
N ILE A 211 -1.77 -13.63 -6.52
CA ILE A 211 -1.69 -12.32 -7.18
C ILE A 211 -3.10 -11.76 -7.41
N LEU A 212 -4.00 -12.53 -8.05
CA LEU A 212 -5.37 -12.10 -8.30
C LEU A 212 -6.10 -11.71 -7.00
N LYS A 213 -5.89 -12.49 -5.93
CA LYS A 213 -6.43 -12.18 -4.60
C LYS A 213 -5.90 -10.83 -4.10
N ALA A 214 -4.59 -10.59 -4.18
CA ALA A 214 -3.99 -9.31 -3.81
C ALA A 214 -4.54 -8.14 -4.65
N LEU A 215 -4.66 -8.30 -5.98
CA LEU A 215 -5.24 -7.27 -6.84
C LEU A 215 -6.69 -6.93 -6.43
N PHE A 216 -7.47 -7.89 -5.96
CA PHE A 216 -8.82 -7.63 -5.46
C PHE A 216 -8.83 -7.00 -4.06
N THR A 217 -8.01 -7.51 -3.13
CA THR A 217 -8.07 -7.11 -1.71
C THR A 217 -7.30 -5.85 -1.39
N THR A 218 -6.10 -5.70 -1.96
CA THR A 218 -5.16 -4.61 -1.69
C THR A 218 -4.96 -3.68 -2.88
N GLN A 219 -5.62 -3.94 -4.01
CA GLN A 219 -5.55 -3.17 -5.28
C GLN A 219 -4.20 -3.28 -6.02
N ALA A 220 -3.19 -3.87 -5.40
CA ALA A 220 -1.89 -4.16 -6.00
C ALA A 220 -1.22 -5.35 -5.31
N ALA A 221 -0.27 -5.98 -5.99
CA ALA A 221 0.65 -6.98 -5.43
C ALA A 221 2.09 -6.46 -5.50
N SER A 222 2.92 -6.74 -4.49
CA SER A 222 4.35 -6.39 -4.53
C SER A 222 5.13 -7.47 -5.28
N TYR A 223 5.64 -7.14 -6.46
CA TYR A 223 6.31 -8.06 -7.37
C TYR A 223 7.54 -8.71 -6.73
N TYR A 224 8.35 -7.93 -6.03
CA TYR A 224 9.62 -8.41 -5.46
C TYR A 224 9.45 -9.24 -4.19
N HIS A 225 8.27 -9.19 -3.54
CA HIS A 225 7.90 -10.09 -2.45
C HIS A 225 7.31 -11.43 -2.93
N LEU A 226 7.09 -11.61 -4.24
CA LEU A 226 6.67 -12.88 -4.80
C LEU A 226 7.84 -13.88 -4.85
N SER A 227 7.50 -15.17 -4.74
CA SER A 227 8.41 -16.25 -5.11
C SER A 227 8.81 -16.14 -6.59
N ASP A 228 9.86 -16.83 -7.03
CA ASP A 228 10.26 -16.80 -8.45
C ASP A 228 9.14 -17.35 -9.36
N ALA A 229 8.39 -18.36 -8.89
CA ALA A 229 7.19 -18.85 -9.56
C ALA A 229 6.06 -17.80 -9.60
N GLY A 230 5.91 -17.02 -8.54
CA GLY A 230 4.99 -15.89 -8.50
C GLY A 230 5.39 -14.75 -9.43
N ARG A 231 6.67 -14.42 -9.53
CA ARG A 231 7.20 -13.45 -10.50
C ARG A 231 6.91 -13.91 -11.94
N ALA A 232 7.17 -15.17 -12.25
CA ALA A 232 6.82 -15.75 -13.55
C ALA A 232 5.30 -15.72 -13.84
N ALA A 233 4.46 -15.96 -12.83
CA ALA A 233 3.01 -15.84 -12.96
C ALA A 233 2.56 -14.39 -13.20
N ALA A 234 3.16 -13.42 -12.50
CA ALA A 234 2.91 -11.99 -12.72
C ALA A 234 3.32 -11.57 -14.13
N ASP A 235 4.51 -11.97 -14.61
CA ASP A 235 4.97 -11.67 -15.96
C ASP A 235 4.05 -12.29 -17.03
N ALA A 236 3.57 -13.52 -16.81
CA ALA A 236 2.58 -14.15 -17.70
C ALA A 236 1.24 -13.39 -17.71
N MET A 237 0.81 -12.85 -16.57
CA MET A 237 -0.39 -11.99 -16.51
C MET A 237 -0.18 -10.66 -17.26
N VAL A 238 1.01 -10.06 -17.17
CA VAL A 238 1.36 -8.85 -17.94
C VAL A 238 1.36 -9.17 -19.43
N ALA A 239 1.96 -10.29 -19.86
CA ALA A 239 1.99 -10.71 -21.25
C ALA A 239 0.60 -10.99 -21.83
N LYS A 240 -0.35 -11.46 -21.00
CA LYS A 240 -1.78 -11.60 -21.36
C LYS A 240 -2.55 -10.28 -21.39
N GLY A 241 -1.93 -9.17 -20.98
CA GLY A 241 -2.58 -7.86 -20.85
C GLY A 241 -3.47 -7.73 -19.61
N TRP A 242 -3.44 -8.69 -18.67
CA TRP A 242 -4.26 -8.67 -17.45
C TRP A 242 -3.71 -7.74 -16.38
N ALA A 243 -2.40 -7.49 -16.42
CA ALA A 243 -1.73 -6.67 -15.42
C ALA A 243 -0.75 -5.68 -16.04
N THR A 244 -0.46 -4.62 -15.29
CA THR A 244 0.62 -3.68 -15.56
C THR A 244 1.51 -3.56 -14.33
N ARG A 245 2.77 -3.15 -14.52
CA ARG A 245 3.70 -2.87 -13.41
C ARG A 245 4.00 -1.37 -13.30
N ARG A 246 4.23 -0.89 -12.08
CA ARG A 246 4.68 0.49 -11.82
C ARG A 246 5.77 0.54 -10.76
N SER A 247 6.60 1.58 -10.84
CA SER A 247 7.87 1.73 -10.11
C SER A 247 7.79 2.90 -9.11
N SER A 248 6.67 3.03 -8.39
CA SER A 248 6.50 4.00 -7.31
C SER A 248 6.81 3.36 -5.95
N LEU A 249 7.26 4.16 -4.98
CA LEU A 249 7.53 3.72 -3.60
C LEU A 249 6.24 3.21 -2.93
N LEU A 250 5.18 4.01 -3.05
CA LEU A 250 3.85 3.74 -2.54
C LEU A 250 2.97 3.15 -3.65
N THR A 251 2.05 2.28 -3.28
CA THR A 251 0.95 1.89 -4.17
C THR A 251 0.01 3.07 -4.42
N ASP A 252 -0.80 3.01 -5.48
CA ASP A 252 -1.84 4.01 -5.75
C ASP A 252 -2.79 4.20 -4.56
N ALA A 253 -3.13 3.11 -3.86
CA ALA A 253 -4.00 3.14 -2.68
C ALA A 253 -3.32 3.81 -1.48
N GLU A 254 -2.06 3.47 -1.21
CA GLU A 254 -1.26 4.11 -0.15
C GLU A 254 -1.04 5.60 -0.45
N GLY A 255 -0.69 5.98 -1.69
CA GLY A 255 -0.54 7.38 -2.07
C GLY A 255 -1.84 8.18 -1.93
N LYS A 256 -3.00 7.57 -2.25
CA LYS A 256 -4.33 8.17 -1.96
C LYS A 256 -4.56 8.33 -0.46
N TYR A 257 -4.14 7.38 0.36
CA TYR A 257 -4.25 7.47 1.83
C TYR A 257 -3.41 8.61 2.40
N PHE A 258 -2.16 8.78 1.95
CA PHE A 258 -1.31 9.92 2.32
C PHE A 258 -1.97 11.24 1.91
N ASN A 259 -2.43 11.34 0.66
CA ASN A 259 -3.09 12.55 0.17
C ASN A 259 -4.38 12.85 0.95
N TYR A 260 -5.18 11.85 1.29
CA TYR A 260 -6.39 12.03 2.12
C TYR A 260 -6.07 12.71 3.46
N PHE A 261 -5.02 12.28 4.17
CA PHE A 261 -4.68 12.89 5.46
C PHE A 261 -4.00 14.25 5.33
N LEU A 262 -3.13 14.43 4.34
CA LEU A 262 -2.25 15.60 4.29
C LEU A 262 -2.84 16.75 3.47
N ASN A 263 -3.48 16.47 2.33
CA ASN A 263 -3.72 17.46 1.28
C ASN A 263 -5.18 17.46 0.79
N GLY A 264 -5.70 18.61 0.35
CA GLY A 264 -7.04 18.72 -0.27
C GLY A 264 -7.10 18.41 -1.78
N VAL A 265 -6.07 17.80 -2.38
CA VAL A 265 -5.93 17.71 -3.85
C VAL A 265 -6.83 16.63 -4.47
N ASP A 266 -6.93 15.47 -3.84
CA ASP A 266 -7.65 14.32 -4.39
C ASP A 266 -9.05 14.12 -3.77
N PHE A 267 -9.23 14.58 -2.53
CA PHE A 267 -10.40 14.24 -1.73
C PHE A 267 -10.95 15.46 -1.01
N SER A 268 -12.26 15.68 -1.15
CA SER A 268 -12.96 16.83 -0.55
C SER A 268 -13.31 16.64 0.93
N ASN A 269 -13.09 15.44 1.48
CA ASN A 269 -13.44 15.08 2.86
C ASN A 269 -12.20 14.68 3.70
N GLY A 270 -11.00 15.02 3.24
CA GLY A 270 -9.77 14.82 4.00
C GLY A 270 -9.64 15.84 5.14
N PRO A 271 -8.89 15.51 6.23
CA PRO A 271 -8.58 16.48 7.28
C PRO A 271 -7.59 17.59 6.85
N GLU A 272 -6.93 17.43 5.70
CA GLU A 272 -5.99 18.40 5.13
C GLU A 272 -4.93 18.89 6.13
N LEU A 273 -4.38 17.96 6.92
CA LEU A 273 -3.56 18.29 8.09
C LEU A 273 -2.34 19.14 7.73
N ARG A 274 -1.68 18.86 6.60
CA ARG A 274 -0.54 19.66 6.14
C ARG A 274 -0.99 21.08 5.80
N ASN A 275 -2.06 21.23 5.01
CA ASN A 275 -2.60 22.56 4.66
C ASN A 275 -3.01 23.35 5.91
N LYS A 276 -3.70 22.70 6.85
CA LYS A 276 -4.18 23.31 8.10
C LYS A 276 -3.03 23.84 8.98
N TYR A 277 -1.96 23.06 9.13
CA TYR A 277 -0.84 23.41 10.01
C TYR A 277 0.21 24.31 9.34
N LEU A 278 0.37 24.25 8.01
CA LEU A 278 1.25 25.14 7.25
C LEU A 278 0.66 26.54 7.03
N HIS A 279 -0.65 26.65 6.76
CA HIS A 279 -1.29 27.93 6.43
C HIS A 279 -1.96 28.62 7.63
N GLY A 280 -1.90 28.03 8.82
CA GLY A 280 -2.16 28.67 10.11
C GLY A 280 -3.61 29.10 10.40
N SER A 281 -4.53 28.94 9.45
CA SER A 281 -5.88 29.51 9.52
C SER A 281 -6.85 28.80 10.47
N GLN A 282 -6.53 27.58 10.93
CA GLN A 282 -7.39 26.84 11.87
C GLN A 282 -6.65 26.05 12.96
N ALA A 283 -5.31 25.91 12.88
CA ALA A 283 -4.56 25.18 13.89
C ALA A 283 -4.47 25.94 15.21
N ASN A 284 -4.43 27.28 15.21
CA ASN A 284 -4.16 28.04 16.44
C ASN A 284 -5.33 28.06 17.44
N ASP A 285 -6.54 27.70 17.01
CA ASP A 285 -7.75 27.68 17.85
C ASP A 285 -8.05 26.28 18.42
N ASP A 286 -7.28 25.26 18.03
CA ASP A 286 -7.42 23.90 18.53
C ASP A 286 -6.76 23.75 19.91
N GLY A 287 -7.27 22.85 20.75
CA GLY A 287 -6.67 22.53 22.05
C GLY A 287 -5.45 21.60 21.93
N GLU A 288 -4.61 21.55 22.96
CA GLU A 288 -3.39 20.71 22.99
C GLU A 288 -3.66 19.22 22.70
N ASP A 289 -4.82 18.69 23.12
CA ASP A 289 -5.24 17.32 22.80
C ASP A 289 -5.42 17.07 21.29
N ALA A 290 -5.93 18.05 20.56
CA ALA A 290 -6.10 17.97 19.11
C ALA A 290 -4.75 18.04 18.38
N HIS A 291 -3.82 18.86 18.89
CA HIS A 291 -2.43 18.89 18.42
C HIS A 291 -1.73 17.56 18.69
N PHE A 292 -1.90 16.98 19.88
CA PHE A 292 -1.34 15.68 20.20
C PHE A 292 -1.90 14.58 19.29
N HIS A 293 -3.21 14.56 19.05
CA HIS A 293 -3.83 13.62 18.12
C HIS A 293 -3.25 13.75 16.70
N THR A 294 -3.06 14.99 16.23
CA THR A 294 -2.45 15.27 14.93
C THR A 294 -0.99 14.83 14.89
N TYR A 295 -0.25 15.06 15.97
CA TYR A 295 1.14 14.63 16.11
C TYR A 295 1.28 13.11 16.01
N ILE A 296 0.46 12.33 16.72
CA ILE A 296 0.44 10.87 16.58
C ILE A 296 0.07 10.44 15.15
N THR A 297 -0.84 11.15 14.49
CA THR A 297 -1.20 10.88 13.09
C THR A 297 -0.03 11.13 12.13
N ALA A 298 0.69 12.24 12.32
CA ALA A 298 1.88 12.58 11.54
C ALA A 298 3.03 11.57 11.78
N LEU A 299 3.23 11.14 13.03
CA LEU A 299 4.19 10.08 13.36
C LEU A 299 3.83 8.77 12.66
N ARG A 300 2.56 8.37 12.67
CA ARG A 300 2.09 7.15 11.99
C ARG A 300 2.42 7.19 10.50
N LEU A 301 2.17 8.32 9.82
CA LEU A 301 2.49 8.48 8.40
C LEU A 301 4.00 8.47 8.14
N THR A 302 4.78 9.13 9.01
CA THR A 302 6.25 9.18 8.91
C THR A 302 6.85 7.78 9.10
N VAL A 303 6.40 7.03 10.10
CA VAL A 303 6.82 5.64 10.33
C VAL A 303 6.41 4.74 9.16
N ALA A 304 5.21 4.92 8.60
CA ALA A 304 4.81 4.18 7.40
C ALA A 304 5.75 4.48 6.23
N LEU A 305 6.13 5.75 6.01
CA LEU A 305 7.10 6.13 4.98
C LEU A 305 8.48 5.48 5.23
N VAL A 306 8.98 5.52 6.46
CA VAL A 306 10.24 4.84 6.86
C VAL A 306 10.20 3.35 6.52
N ILE A 307 9.11 2.66 6.87
CA ILE A 307 8.95 1.22 6.57
C ILE A 307 8.98 0.98 5.05
N LYS A 308 8.31 1.84 4.26
CA LYS A 308 8.27 1.69 2.80
C LYS A 308 9.62 1.96 2.15
N ILE A 309 10.37 2.95 2.63
CA ILE A 309 11.73 3.26 2.17
C ILE A 309 12.66 2.09 2.50
N ASN A 310 12.61 1.59 3.74
CA ASN A 310 13.42 0.46 4.17
C ASN A 310 13.15 -0.80 3.33
N ASP A 311 11.87 -1.14 3.14
CA ASP A 311 11.45 -2.25 2.28
C ASP A 311 12.05 -2.13 0.87
N ASP A 312 12.08 -0.92 0.31
CA ASP A 312 12.64 -0.64 -1.00
C ASP A 312 14.17 -0.87 -1.06
N PHE A 313 14.89 -0.39 -0.06
CA PHE A 313 16.34 -0.63 0.06
C PHE A 313 16.66 -2.11 0.24
N CYS A 314 15.98 -2.80 1.17
CA CYS A 314 16.17 -4.23 1.41
C CYS A 314 15.95 -5.07 0.14
N LEU A 315 14.85 -4.82 -0.56
CA LEU A 315 14.54 -5.53 -1.81
C LEU A 315 15.55 -5.19 -2.91
N SER A 316 15.95 -3.92 -3.05
CA SER A 316 16.97 -3.52 -4.05
C SER A 316 18.32 -4.18 -3.79
N ALA A 317 18.75 -4.26 -2.52
CA ALA A 317 19.97 -4.95 -2.13
C ALA A 317 19.90 -6.46 -2.44
N ASN A 318 18.77 -7.10 -2.16
CA ASN A 318 18.56 -8.51 -2.49
C ASN A 318 18.62 -8.78 -4.01
N GLU A 319 18.03 -7.90 -4.83
CA GLU A 319 18.10 -8.05 -6.29
C GLU A 319 19.51 -7.85 -6.85
N LYS A 320 20.28 -6.89 -6.29
CA LYS A 320 21.69 -6.71 -6.64
C LYS A 320 22.49 -7.98 -6.32
N ALA A 321 22.33 -8.52 -5.11
CA ALA A 321 23.00 -9.76 -4.70
C ALA A 321 22.66 -10.94 -5.62
N ARG A 322 21.39 -11.12 -6.00
CA ARG A 322 20.95 -12.15 -6.98
C ARG A 322 21.58 -11.98 -8.36
N SER A 323 21.87 -10.74 -8.78
CA SER A 323 22.47 -10.45 -10.08
C SER A 323 23.99 -10.67 -10.11
N GLU A 324 24.66 -10.54 -8.95
CA GLU A 324 26.11 -10.70 -8.80
C GLU A 324 26.53 -12.16 -8.58
N ASP A 325 25.62 -13.00 -8.09
CA ASP A 325 25.84 -14.43 -7.89
C ASP A 325 24.74 -15.26 -8.59
N PRO A 326 24.83 -15.47 -9.92
CA PRO A 326 23.74 -16.06 -10.71
C PRO A 326 23.50 -17.58 -10.50
N ASP A 327 24.31 -18.25 -9.67
CA ASP A 327 24.14 -19.54 -8.93
C ASP A 327 25.53 -20.21 -8.75
N PRO A 328 25.76 -21.02 -7.69
CA PRO A 328 26.90 -21.95 -7.62
C PRO A 328 26.79 -23.17 -8.55
#